data_AF-A0A6I7PMV2-F1
#
_entry.id   AF-A0A6I7PMV2-F1
#
_cell.length_a   1.000
_cell.length_b   1.000
_cell.length_c   1.000
_cell.angle_alpha   90.00
_cell.angle_beta   90.00
_cell.angle_gamma   90.00
#
_symmetry.space_group_name_H-M   'P 1'
#
loop_
_entity.id
_entity.type
_entity.pdbx_description
1 polymer ?
#
loop_
_entity_poly.entity_id
_entity_poly.type
_entity_poly.pdbx_seq_one_letter_code
_entity_poly.pdbx_strand_id
1 'polypeptide(L)'
;MTHDPTHDPNHDDAAHHPTPEDDQWFEHAPTEEKPQPEHGKINAKALMGWLGALTVLLVITCVVLIWFFEQEKQRALQMRHEIDVGGSWRAQYTQVNAELSGYAWVDPENNIVSVPIDLAMQKIVRQYQEKQGR
;
A
#
# COMPACT_ATOMS: atom_id res chain seq x y z
N MET A 1 25.72 -26.21 -48.35
CA MET A 1 25.68 -25.29 -49.50
C MET A 1 24.98 -26.01 -50.63
N THR A 2 23.70 -25.76 -50.78
CA THR A 2 22.84 -26.29 -51.83
C THR A 2 22.14 -25.07 -52.41
N HIS A 3 22.48 -24.74 -53.65
CA HIS A 3 21.88 -23.67 -54.43
C HIS A 3 20.50 -24.13 -54.89
N ASP A 4 19.46 -23.36 -54.55
CA ASP A 4 18.11 -23.51 -55.09
C ASP A 4 18.00 -22.67 -56.39
N PRO A 5 17.75 -23.27 -57.57
CA PRO A 5 17.83 -22.58 -58.86
C PRO A 5 16.45 -22.38 -59.49
N THR A 6 15.50 -21.76 -58.78
CA THR A 6 14.22 -21.35 -59.38
C THR A 6 13.85 -19.93 -59.01
N HIS A 7 14.70 -18.97 -59.37
CA HIS A 7 14.24 -17.60 -59.54
C HIS A 7 14.09 -17.35 -61.04
N ASP A 8 12.85 -17.48 -61.52
CA ASP A 8 12.46 -17.05 -62.86
C ASP A 8 12.39 -15.51 -62.85
N PRO A 9 13.23 -14.80 -63.64
CA PRO A 9 13.23 -13.34 -63.69
C PRO A 9 12.10 -12.77 -64.57
N ASN A 10 11.25 -13.62 -65.17
CA ASN A 10 10.11 -13.23 -65.98
C ASN A 10 8.77 -13.36 -65.24
N HIS A 11 8.75 -13.11 -63.92
CA HIS A 11 7.51 -12.58 -63.33
C HIS A 11 7.36 -11.14 -63.80
N ASP A 12 7.01 -11.01 -65.08
CA ASP A 12 6.38 -9.83 -65.62
C ASP A 12 5.26 -9.50 -64.65
N ASP A 13 5.40 -8.37 -63.96
CA ASP A 13 4.31 -7.57 -63.43
C ASP A 13 3.43 -7.17 -64.63
N ALA A 14 2.79 -8.15 -65.25
CA ALA A 14 1.69 -7.97 -66.16
C ALA A 14 0.67 -7.26 -65.30
N ALA A 15 0.67 -5.93 -65.44
CA ALA A 15 -0.22 -5.01 -64.79
C ALA A 15 -1.57 -5.71 -64.72
N HIS A 16 -1.96 -6.09 -63.50
CA HIS A 16 -3.34 -6.41 -63.20
C HIS A 16 -4.06 -5.08 -63.46
N HIS A 17 -4.41 -4.85 -64.73
CA HIS A 17 -5.35 -3.84 -65.10
C HIS A 17 -6.60 -4.26 -64.36
N PRO A 18 -7.05 -3.50 -63.35
CA PRO A 18 -8.27 -3.82 -62.63
C PRO A 18 -9.33 -4.03 -63.70
N THR A 19 -9.91 -5.21 -63.70
CA THR A 19 -11.05 -5.45 -64.57
C THR A 19 -12.17 -4.54 -64.09
N PRO A 20 -13.12 -4.14 -64.96
CA PRO A 20 -14.28 -3.36 -64.52
C PRO A 20 -15.07 -4.02 -63.37
N GLU A 21 -14.84 -5.29 -63.09
CA GLU A 21 -15.40 -6.04 -61.98
C GLU A 21 -14.67 -5.77 -60.65
N ASP A 22 -13.37 -5.44 -60.68
CA ASP A 22 -12.54 -5.17 -59.50
C ASP A 22 -12.80 -3.78 -58.89
N ASP A 23 -13.36 -2.84 -59.67
CA ASP A 23 -13.66 -1.46 -59.24
C ASP A 23 -15.07 -1.28 -58.64
N GLN A 24 -15.89 -2.34 -58.62
CA GLN A 24 -17.28 -2.26 -58.13
C GLN A 24 -17.40 -1.90 -56.64
N TRP A 25 -16.34 -2.14 -55.85
CA TRP A 25 -16.30 -1.72 -54.44
C TRP A 25 -16.20 -0.19 -54.27
N PHE A 26 -15.68 0.52 -55.27
CA PHE A 26 -15.47 1.97 -55.24
C PHE A 26 -16.59 2.75 -55.95
N GLU A 27 -17.43 2.05 -56.71
CA GLU A 27 -18.57 2.64 -57.41
C GLU A 27 -19.85 2.53 -56.56
N HIS A 28 -20.26 3.66 -55.99
CA HIS A 28 -21.53 3.73 -55.28
C HIS A 28 -22.70 3.66 -56.27
N ALA A 29 -23.58 2.67 -56.12
CA ALA A 29 -24.77 2.57 -56.95
C ALA A 29 -25.68 3.78 -56.66
N PRO A 30 -26.37 4.36 -57.67
CA PRO A 30 -27.33 5.46 -57.43
C PRO A 30 -28.48 5.08 -56.48
N THR A 31 -28.69 3.78 -56.29
CA THR A 31 -29.68 3.18 -55.39
C THR A 31 -29.13 2.82 -54.01
N GLU A 32 -27.83 3.03 -53.77
CA GLU A 32 -27.22 2.80 -52.47
C GLU A 32 -27.85 3.73 -51.42
N GLU A 33 -28.00 3.23 -50.20
CA GLU A 33 -28.54 4.03 -49.11
C GLU A 33 -27.68 5.28 -48.94
N LYS A 34 -28.34 6.46 -48.87
CA LYS A 34 -27.65 7.73 -48.71
C LYS A 34 -26.65 7.62 -47.54
N PRO A 35 -25.44 8.20 -47.67
CA PRO A 35 -24.50 8.29 -46.56
C PRO A 35 -25.24 8.71 -45.30
N GLN A 36 -24.99 7.99 -44.20
CA GLN A 36 -25.68 8.26 -42.96
C GLN A 36 -25.58 9.75 -42.64
N PRO A 37 -26.70 10.40 -42.26
CA PRO A 37 -26.68 11.82 -41.93
C PRO A 37 -25.63 12.06 -40.85
N GLU A 38 -24.89 13.17 -40.95
CA GLU A 38 -23.86 13.53 -39.98
C GLU A 38 -24.43 13.44 -38.55
N HIS A 39 -23.99 12.42 -37.81
CA HIS A 39 -24.50 12.15 -36.47
C HIS A 39 -24.02 13.24 -35.51
N GLY A 40 -24.83 14.29 -35.36
CA GLY A 40 -24.78 15.19 -34.21
C GLY A 40 -23.89 16.42 -34.39
N LYS A 41 -24.55 17.59 -34.36
CA LYS A 41 -23.87 18.86 -34.08
C LYS A 41 -23.35 18.82 -32.64
N ILE A 42 -22.07 18.50 -32.46
CA ILE A 42 -21.45 18.44 -31.14
C ILE A 42 -21.47 19.83 -30.50
N ASN A 43 -22.12 19.95 -29.35
CA ASN A 43 -22.06 21.17 -28.56
C ASN A 43 -20.76 21.18 -27.75
N ALA A 44 -19.70 21.75 -28.33
CA ALA A 44 -18.38 21.84 -27.71
C ALA A 44 -18.43 22.46 -26.31
N LYS A 45 -19.31 23.43 -26.06
CA LYS A 45 -19.47 24.04 -24.73
C LYS A 45 -20.01 23.04 -23.70
N ALA A 46 -21.00 22.24 -24.09
CA ALA A 46 -21.55 21.19 -23.23
C ALA A 46 -20.51 20.10 -22.93
N LEU A 47 -19.73 19.70 -23.94
CA LEU A 47 -18.65 18.73 -23.78
C LEU A 47 -17.56 19.24 -22.83
N MET A 48 -17.11 20.48 -23.01
CA MET A 48 -16.12 21.10 -22.12
C MET A 48 -16.64 21.28 -20.69
N GLY A 49 -17.92 21.64 -20.53
CA GLY A 49 -18.56 21.72 -19.23
C GLY A 49 -18.60 20.36 -18.52
N TRP A 50 -18.95 19.30 -19.24
CA TRP A 50 -18.98 17.94 -18.69
C TRP A 50 -17.57 17.43 -18.32
N LEU A 51 -16.58 17.64 -19.20
CA LEU A 51 -15.19 17.27 -18.92
C LEU A 51 -14.63 18.03 -17.71
N GLY A 52 -14.95 19.33 -17.60
CA GLY A 52 -14.61 20.16 -16.45
C GLY A 52 -15.23 19.64 -15.16
N ALA A 53 -16.53 19.29 -15.18
CA ALA A 53 -17.21 18.73 -14.02
C ALA A 53 -16.59 17.39 -13.57
N LEU A 54 -16.25 16.51 -14.51
CA LEU A 54 -15.53 15.26 -14.22
C LEU A 54 -14.16 15.50 -13.60
N THR A 55 -13.43 16.50 -14.10
CA THR A 55 -12.10 16.86 -13.58
C THR A 55 -12.21 17.35 -12.13
N VAL A 56 -13.18 18.22 -11.85
CA VAL A 56 -13.43 18.71 -10.48
C VAL A 56 -13.85 17.57 -9.55
N LEU A 57 -14.74 16.68 -10.02
CA LEU A 57 -15.16 15.51 -9.25
C LEU A 57 -13.95 14.62 -8.89
N LEU A 58 -13.07 14.34 -9.86
CA LEU A 58 -11.87 13.54 -9.65
C LEU A 58 -10.96 14.17 -8.59
N VAL A 59 -10.72 15.48 -8.66
CA VAL A 59 -9.90 16.21 -7.68
C VAL A 59 -10.52 16.10 -6.28
N ILE A 60 -11.84 16.30 -6.15
CA ILE A 60 -12.55 16.17 -4.87
C ILE A 60 -12.39 14.74 -4.34
N THR A 61 -12.58 13.72 -5.17
CA THR A 61 -12.39 12.32 -4.78
C THR A 61 -10.97 12.06 -4.28
N CYS A 62 -9.94 12.55 -4.98
CA CYS A 62 -8.56 12.42 -4.52
C CYS A 62 -8.32 13.08 -3.16
N VAL A 63 -8.84 14.29 -2.93
CA VAL A 63 -8.73 14.99 -1.65
C VAL A 63 -9.40 14.21 -0.53
N VAL A 64 -10.61 13.70 -0.76
CA VAL A 64 -11.34 12.89 0.23
C VAL A 64 -10.58 11.61 0.56
N LEU A 65 -10.02 10.93 -0.44
CA LEU A 65 -9.22 9.73 -0.22
C LEU A 65 -7.95 10.02 0.59
N ILE A 66 -7.21 11.07 0.24
CA ILE A 66 -6.01 11.48 0.99
C ILE A 66 -6.37 11.76 2.45
N TRP A 67 -7.44 12.53 2.69
CA TRP A 67 -7.91 12.85 4.03
C TRP A 67 -8.33 11.60 4.82
N PHE A 68 -9.08 10.70 4.18
CA PHE A 68 -9.51 9.44 4.77
C PHE A 68 -8.32 8.56 5.18
N PHE A 69 -7.36 8.36 4.28
CA PHE A 69 -6.18 7.53 4.56
C PHE A 69 -5.28 8.14 5.63
N GLU A 70 -5.14 9.47 5.68
CA GLU A 70 -4.39 10.11 6.76
C GLU A 70 -5.09 9.90 8.10
N GLN A 71 -6.43 10.00 8.17
CA GLN A 71 -7.18 9.68 9.40
C GLN A 71 -6.95 8.23 9.85
N GLU A 72 -7.07 7.27 8.94
CA GLU A 72 -6.89 5.85 9.28
C GLU A 72 -5.45 5.54 9.72
N LYS A 73 -4.46 6.18 9.09
CA LYS A 73 -3.06 6.08 9.52
C LYS A 73 -2.87 6.61 10.94
N GLN A 74 -3.45 7.77 11.27
CA GLN A 74 -3.37 8.33 12.63
C GLN A 74 -4.05 7.42 13.66
N ARG A 75 -5.24 6.88 13.34
CA ARG A 75 -5.93 5.89 14.20
C ARG A 75 -5.09 4.64 14.42
N ALA A 76 -4.49 4.10 13.37
CA ALA A 76 -3.63 2.93 13.46
C ALA A 76 -2.38 3.18 14.33
N LEU A 77 -1.78 4.38 14.23
CA LEU A 77 -0.66 4.78 15.09
C LEU A 77 -1.08 4.92 16.55
N GLN A 78 -2.24 5.53 16.82
CA GLN A 78 -2.78 5.67 18.17
C GLN A 78 -3.06 4.30 18.81
N MET A 79 -3.72 3.40 18.07
CA MET A 79 -3.99 2.04 18.56
C MET A 79 -2.71 1.27 18.85
N ARG A 80 -1.68 1.37 18.00
CA ARG A 80 -0.39 0.74 18.25
C ARG A 80 0.27 1.28 19.52
N HIS A 81 0.19 2.60 19.74
CA HIS A 81 0.76 3.21 20.94
C HIS A 81 0.02 2.79 22.21
N GLU A 82 -1.31 2.71 22.18
CA GLU A 82 -2.10 2.21 23.32
C GLU A 82 -1.83 0.74 23.65
N ILE A 83 -1.70 -0.11 22.64
CA ILE A 83 -1.44 -1.55 22.82
C ILE A 83 -0.03 -1.79 23.40
N ASP A 84 0.97 -1.05 22.92
CA ASP A 84 2.36 -1.19 23.37
C ASP A 84 2.53 -0.76 24.83
N VAL A 85 1.92 0.36 25.23
CA VAL A 85 2.01 0.85 26.62
C VAL A 85 1.15 -0.01 27.55
N GLY A 86 -0.08 -0.38 27.19
CA GLY A 86 -1.01 -1.02 28.12
C GLY A 86 -0.65 -2.46 28.53
N GLY A 87 -0.09 -3.24 27.60
CA GLY A 87 0.25 -4.65 27.84
C GLY A 87 1.62 -4.83 28.52
N SER A 88 2.64 -4.17 27.97
CA SER A 88 4.00 -4.26 28.51
C SER A 88 4.12 -3.59 29.88
N TRP A 89 3.47 -2.44 30.09
CA TRP A 89 3.43 -1.75 31.37
C TRP A 89 2.76 -2.60 32.45
N ARG A 90 1.61 -3.24 32.15
CA ARG A 90 0.94 -4.09 33.14
C ARG A 90 1.82 -5.26 33.57
N ALA A 91 2.47 -5.94 32.62
CA ALA A 91 3.37 -7.04 32.92
C ALA A 91 4.59 -6.59 33.76
N GLN A 92 5.24 -5.49 33.35
CA GLN A 92 6.36 -4.91 34.10
C GLN A 92 5.93 -4.42 35.47
N TYR A 93 4.79 -3.73 35.57
CA TYR A 93 4.24 -3.25 36.82
C TYR A 93 3.94 -4.40 37.78
N THR A 94 3.33 -5.49 37.31
CA THR A 94 3.10 -6.68 38.16
C THR A 94 4.41 -7.30 38.64
N GLN A 95 5.44 -7.36 37.80
CA GLN A 95 6.74 -7.90 38.17
C GLN A 95 7.44 -7.01 39.21
N VAL A 96 7.45 -5.70 38.99
CA VAL A 96 8.01 -4.70 39.89
C VAL A 96 7.26 -4.69 41.23
N ASN A 97 5.93 -4.76 41.23
CA ASN A 97 5.14 -4.82 42.47
C ASN A 97 5.37 -6.13 43.23
N ALA A 98 5.54 -7.25 42.52
CA ALA A 98 5.87 -8.52 43.16
C ALA A 98 7.24 -8.45 43.85
N GLU A 99 8.24 -7.85 43.20
CA GLU A 99 9.58 -7.67 43.77
C GLU A 99 9.58 -6.67 44.95
N LEU A 100 8.84 -5.56 44.83
CA LEU A 100 8.71 -4.55 45.88
C LEU A 100 7.88 -5.02 47.07
N SER A 101 6.90 -5.91 46.88
CA SER A 101 6.03 -6.39 47.98
C SER A 101 6.77 -7.17 49.06
N GLY A 102 7.95 -7.70 48.74
CA GLY A 102 8.82 -8.35 49.72
C GLY A 102 9.61 -7.38 50.61
N TYR A 103 9.59 -6.08 50.29
CA TYR A 103 10.18 -5.04 51.12
C TYR A 103 9.08 -4.37 51.96
N ALA A 104 9.24 -4.37 53.27
CA ALA A 104 8.32 -3.73 54.19
C ALA A 104 9.12 -2.98 55.27
N TRP A 105 8.54 -1.91 55.78
CA TRP A 105 9.05 -1.28 57.00
C TRP A 105 8.63 -2.13 58.19
N VAL A 106 9.61 -2.70 58.89
CA VAL A 106 9.38 -3.47 60.13
C VAL A 106 9.36 -2.51 61.32
N ASP A 107 10.25 -1.52 61.31
CA ASP A 107 10.32 -0.48 62.33
C ASP A 107 10.84 0.83 61.69
N PRO A 108 9.94 1.77 61.35
CA PRO A 108 10.32 3.05 60.75
C PRO A 108 11.13 3.95 61.67
N GLU A 109 10.90 3.90 62.99
CA GLU A 109 11.57 4.79 63.96
C GLU A 109 13.05 4.43 64.10
N ASN A 110 13.36 3.14 63.99
CA ASN A 110 14.73 2.62 64.06
C ASN A 110 15.36 2.36 62.68
N ASN A 111 14.72 2.78 61.59
CA ASN A 111 15.16 2.56 60.21
C ASN A 111 15.35 1.08 59.83
N ILE A 112 14.49 0.18 60.31
CA ILE A 112 14.55 -1.25 60.02
C ILE A 112 13.58 -1.62 58.90
N VAL A 113 14.13 -2.18 57.83
CA VAL A 113 13.39 -2.70 56.67
C VAL A 113 13.53 -4.21 56.57
N SER A 114 12.44 -4.91 56.24
CA SER A 114 12.50 -6.31 55.81
C SER A 114 13.03 -6.37 54.39
N VAL A 115 13.96 -7.29 54.17
CA VAL A 115 14.47 -7.62 52.84
C VAL A 115 14.07 -9.07 52.56
N PRO A 116 13.64 -9.40 51.33
CA PRO A 116 13.35 -10.78 50.96
C PRO A 116 14.53 -11.71 51.26
N ILE A 117 14.24 -12.91 51.78
CA ILE A 117 15.25 -13.84 52.29
C ILE A 117 16.25 -14.27 51.21
N ASP A 118 15.80 -14.42 49.97
CA ASP A 118 16.65 -14.80 48.85
C ASP A 118 17.72 -13.73 48.55
N LEU A 119 17.34 -12.45 48.64
CA LEU A 119 18.27 -11.33 48.48
C LEU A 119 19.24 -11.22 49.65
N ALA A 120 18.77 -11.45 50.87
CA ALA A 120 19.62 -11.49 52.05
C ALA A 120 20.68 -12.60 51.92
N MET A 121 20.27 -13.78 51.45
CA MET A 121 21.16 -14.92 51.23
C MET A 121 22.20 -14.64 50.14
N GLN A 122 21.81 -14.06 49.00
CA GLN A 122 22.74 -13.66 47.94
C GLN A 122 23.79 -12.65 48.45
N LYS A 123 23.37 -11.67 49.27
CA LYS A 123 24.27 -10.69 49.86
C LYS A 123 25.30 -11.34 50.79
N ILE A 124 24.86 -12.31 51.62
CA ILE A 124 25.73 -13.05 52.52
C ILE A 124 26.72 -13.92 51.73
N VAL A 125 26.26 -14.65 50.72
CA VAL A 125 27.13 -15.46 49.85
C VAL A 125 28.19 -14.60 49.17
N ARG A 126 27.80 -13.43 48.63
CA ARG A 126 28.74 -12.47 48.04
C ARG A 126 29.79 -12.00 49.05
N GLN A 127 29.37 -11.67 50.28
CA GLN A 127 30.28 -11.29 51.35
C GLN A 127 31.27 -12.41 51.69
N TYR A 128 30.84 -13.67 51.72
CA TYR A 128 31.74 -14.80 51.96
C TYR A 128 32.73 -15.01 50.81
N GLN A 129 32.30 -14.86 49.55
CA GLN A 129 33.18 -14.95 48.39
C GLN A 129 34.25 -13.85 48.38
N GLU A 130 33.87 -12.61 48.69
CA GLU A 130 34.81 -11.48 48.81
C GLU A 130 35.81 -11.67 49.95
N LYS A 131 35.40 -12.34 51.03
CA LYS A 131 36.23 -12.59 52.21
C LYS A 131 37.14 -13.82 52.07
N GLN A 132 36.80 -14.79 51.19
CA GLN A 132 37.62 -15.96 50.88
C GLN A 132 38.57 -15.74 49.69
N GLY A 133 38.29 -14.75 48.83
CA GLY A 133 39.17 -14.35 47.72
C GLY A 133 40.29 -13.38 48.10
N ARG A 134 40.51 -13.12 49.39
CA ARG A 134 41.61 -12.37 49.99
C ARG A 134 42.35 -13.25 50.99
#